data_AF-A0A956KFB4-F1
#
_entry.id   AF-A0A956KFB4-F1
#
_cell.length_a   1.000
_cell.length_b   1.000
_cell.length_c   1.000
_cell.angle_alpha   90.00
_cell.angle_beta   90.00
_cell.angle_gamma   90.00
#
_symmetry.space_group_name_H-M   'P 1'
#
loop_
_entity.id
_entity.type
_entity.pdbx_description
1 polymer ?
#
loop_
_entity_poly.entity_id
_entity_poly.type
_entity_poly.pdbx_seq_one_letter_code
_entity_poly.pdbx_strand_id
1 'polypeptide(L)'
;MRGVIAAIVGCVVGLSSACKQEETKHDLYMRGMAVEGEAERGECKLVYDSELQAHSLDGDKVQLCLAKIEEALALYEQAAQKGMDDVDFKHTYERAAQTRDKLQGMLKMVREMEQPEYKMELPRDP
;
A
#
# COMPACT_ATOMS: atom_id res chain seq x y z
N MET A 1 -19.85 67.98 -5.89
CA MET A 1 -18.72 67.29 -6.56
C MET A 1 -18.75 65.82 -6.18
N ARG A 2 -18.65 64.95 -7.18
CA ARG A 2 -18.76 63.49 -7.07
C ARG A 2 -17.58 62.93 -6.26
N GLY A 3 -17.86 62.10 -5.26
CA GLY A 3 -16.88 61.25 -4.58
C GLY A 3 -17.25 59.79 -4.77
N VAL A 4 -16.44 59.08 -5.52
CA VAL A 4 -16.40 57.61 -5.66
C VAL A 4 -15.64 57.04 -4.47
N ILE A 5 -16.04 55.89 -3.92
CA ILE A 5 -15.17 54.77 -3.48
C ILE A 5 -16.04 53.55 -3.15
N ALA A 6 -15.66 52.42 -3.73
CA ALA A 6 -16.20 51.08 -3.57
C ALA A 6 -15.48 50.31 -2.44
N ALA A 7 -16.14 49.27 -1.91
CA ALA A 7 -15.61 47.98 -1.39
C ALA A 7 -16.61 47.45 -0.34
N ILE A 8 -17.38 46.38 -0.61
CA ILE A 8 -17.03 44.95 -0.44
C ILE A 8 -16.79 44.58 1.02
N VAL A 9 -17.24 43.37 1.39
CA VAL A 9 -17.16 42.68 2.70
C VAL A 9 -18.42 42.92 3.54
N GLY A 10 -19.25 41.94 3.84
CA GLY A 10 -19.16 40.49 3.69
C GLY A 10 -20.12 39.87 4.70
N CYS A 11 -20.92 38.89 4.26
CA CYS A 11 -21.39 37.78 5.10
C CYS A 11 -22.20 36.82 4.20
N VAL A 12 -21.49 36.04 3.37
CA VAL A 12 -22.04 34.81 2.82
C VAL A 12 -22.11 33.84 4.00
N VAL A 13 -23.28 33.76 4.61
CA VAL A 13 -23.56 32.90 5.75
C VAL A 13 -23.52 31.44 5.28
N GLY A 14 -22.56 30.68 5.81
CA GLY A 14 -22.80 29.30 6.21
C GLY A 14 -22.58 28.19 5.19
N LEU A 15 -21.45 28.19 4.46
CA LEU A 15 -20.85 26.92 4.02
C LEU A 15 -20.31 26.19 5.25
N SER A 16 -21.14 25.37 5.88
CA SER A 16 -20.67 24.30 6.77
C SER A 16 -21.63 23.11 6.74
N SER A 17 -22.16 22.81 5.54
CA SER A 17 -22.42 21.42 5.21
C SER A 17 -21.06 20.74 5.21
N ALA A 18 -20.69 20.13 6.33
CA ALA A 18 -19.71 19.06 6.34
C ALA A 18 -20.18 18.03 5.32
N CYS A 19 -19.69 18.16 4.09
CA CYS A 19 -19.87 17.18 3.04
C CYS A 19 -19.18 15.92 3.55
N LYS A 20 -19.93 15.07 4.27
CA LYS A 20 -19.69 13.64 4.31
C LYS A 20 -19.97 13.14 2.89
N GLN A 21 -19.06 13.45 1.97
CA GLN A 21 -19.07 12.85 0.66
C GLN A 21 -18.64 11.41 0.93
N GLU A 22 -19.62 10.53 1.08
CA GLU A 22 -19.35 9.11 1.28
C GLU A 22 -18.46 8.65 0.13
N GLU A 23 -17.30 8.08 0.46
CA GLU A 23 -16.40 7.53 -0.55
C GLU A 23 -17.18 6.52 -1.40
N THR A 24 -17.13 6.73 -2.72
CA THR A 24 -17.81 5.85 -3.65
C THR A 24 -17.02 4.56 -3.82
N LYS A 25 -17.67 3.49 -4.28
CA LYS A 25 -16.99 2.23 -4.59
C LYS A 25 -15.84 2.41 -5.60
N HIS A 26 -16.00 3.35 -6.53
CA HIS A 26 -14.98 3.65 -7.53
C HIS A 26 -13.79 4.41 -6.92
N ASP A 27 -14.03 5.36 -6.01
CA ASP A 27 -12.95 6.08 -5.34
C ASP A 27 -12.05 5.14 -4.53
N LEU A 28 -12.67 4.19 -3.81
CA LEU A 28 -11.96 3.16 -3.06
C LEU A 28 -11.11 2.27 -3.97
N TYR A 29 -11.67 1.86 -5.11
CA TYR A 29 -10.94 1.08 -6.10
C TYR A 29 -9.76 1.84 -6.70
N MET A 30 -9.97 3.08 -7.13
CA MET A 30 -8.91 3.93 -7.68
C MET A 30 -7.79 4.18 -6.64
N ARG A 31 -8.16 4.35 -5.37
CA ARG A 31 -7.19 4.51 -4.28
C ARG A 31 -6.42 3.23 -4.02
N GLY A 32 -7.08 2.06 -4.06
CA GLY A 32 -6.41 0.76 -3.96
C GLY A 32 -5.36 0.59 -5.07
N MET A 33 -5.73 0.90 -6.32
CA MET A 33 -4.79 0.85 -7.45
C MET A 33 -3.64 1.85 -7.29
N ALA A 34 -3.90 3.03 -6.74
CA ALA A 34 -2.86 4.01 -6.47
C ALA A 34 -1.85 3.49 -5.43
N VAL A 35 -2.34 2.87 -4.35
CA VAL A 35 -1.49 2.26 -3.32
C VAL A 35 -0.66 1.11 -3.90
N GLU A 36 -1.24 0.22 -4.71
CA GLU A 36 -0.47 -0.84 -5.39
C GLU A 36 0.61 -0.25 -6.30
N GLY A 37 0.26 0.74 -7.12
CA GLY A 37 1.20 1.37 -8.05
C GLY A 37 2.32 2.15 -7.34
N GLU A 38 2.07 2.71 -6.16
CA GLU A 38 3.11 3.29 -5.31
C GLU A 38 4.05 2.20 -4.75
N ALA A 39 3.49 1.12 -4.22
CA ALA A 39 4.24 -0.02 -3.70
C ALA A 39 5.16 -0.65 -4.76
N GLU A 40 4.63 -0.89 -5.96
CA GLU A 40 5.38 -1.47 -7.09
C GLU A 40 6.55 -0.57 -7.54
N ARG A 41 6.41 0.76 -7.41
CA ARG A 41 7.46 1.72 -7.76
C ARG A 41 8.49 1.92 -6.65
N GLY A 42 8.11 1.67 -5.39
CA GLY A 42 8.93 1.90 -4.20
C GLY A 42 9.30 0.60 -3.50
N GLU A 43 8.50 0.25 -2.49
CA GLU A 43 8.77 -0.73 -1.45
C GLU A 43 8.96 -2.15 -1.98
N CYS A 44 8.30 -2.50 -3.09
CA CYS A 44 8.40 -3.82 -3.72
C CYS A 44 9.60 -3.97 -4.65
N LYS A 45 10.37 -2.90 -4.87
CA LYS A 45 11.51 -2.92 -5.78
C LYS A 45 12.75 -3.50 -5.10
N LEU A 46 13.40 -4.45 -5.76
CA LEU A 46 14.69 -4.97 -5.31
C LEU A 46 15.77 -3.88 -5.43
N VAL A 47 16.44 -3.60 -4.32
CA VAL A 47 17.55 -2.64 -4.28
C VAL A 47 18.82 -3.37 -4.70
N TYR A 48 19.61 -2.73 -5.57
CA TYR A 48 20.93 -3.24 -5.90
C TYR A 48 21.89 -2.96 -4.77
N ASP A 49 22.50 -4.00 -4.24
CA ASP A 49 23.55 -3.93 -3.23
C ASP A 49 24.90 -3.91 -3.94
N SER A 50 25.62 -2.79 -3.80
CA SER A 50 26.92 -2.59 -4.42
C SER A 50 28.05 -3.41 -3.79
N GLU A 51 27.89 -3.85 -2.54
CA GLU A 51 28.88 -4.70 -1.86
C GLU A 51 28.77 -6.14 -2.33
N LEU A 52 27.53 -6.63 -2.45
CA LEU A 52 27.23 -7.98 -2.96
C LEU A 52 27.20 -8.05 -4.50
N GLN A 53 27.28 -6.91 -5.18
CA GLN A 53 27.15 -6.75 -6.63
C GLN A 53 25.88 -7.42 -7.20
N ALA A 54 24.81 -7.47 -6.40
CA ALA A 54 23.58 -8.20 -6.71
C ALA A 54 22.35 -7.45 -6.20
N HIS A 55 21.17 -7.78 -6.74
CA HIS A 55 19.90 -7.34 -6.15
C HIS A 55 19.68 -8.06 -4.82
N SER A 56 19.62 -7.29 -3.74
CA SER A 56 19.40 -7.83 -2.40
C SER A 56 17.92 -7.92 -2.09
N LEU A 57 17.55 -9.03 -1.45
CA LEU A 57 16.22 -9.31 -0.89
C LEU A 57 16.34 -9.20 0.63
N ASP A 58 15.71 -8.17 1.19
CA ASP A 58 15.75 -7.84 2.61
C ASP A 58 14.35 -8.06 3.21
N GLY A 59 14.27 -8.76 4.34
CA GLY A 59 13.02 -9.13 4.98
C GLY A 59 12.17 -7.92 5.37
N ASP A 60 12.77 -6.81 5.79
CA ASP A 60 12.04 -5.58 6.13
C ASP A 60 11.44 -4.96 4.87
N LYS A 61 12.15 -4.98 3.74
CA LYS A 61 11.60 -4.52 2.45
C LYS A 61 10.44 -5.38 1.98
N VAL A 62 10.55 -6.70 2.10
CA VAL A 62 9.44 -7.61 1.77
C VAL A 62 8.24 -7.34 2.68
N GLN A 63 8.47 -7.10 3.97
CA GLN A 63 7.42 -6.77 4.93
C GLN A 63 6.72 -5.44 4.62
N LEU A 64 7.47 -4.41 4.22
CA LEU A 64 6.91 -3.11 3.82
C LEU A 64 6.08 -3.23 2.54
N CYS A 65 6.58 -3.95 1.53
CA CYS A 65 5.82 -4.24 0.31
C CYS A 65 4.53 -5.00 0.64
N LEU A 66 4.60 -6.04 1.48
CA LEU A 66 3.44 -6.80 1.92
C LEU A 66 2.39 -5.90 2.59
N ALA A 67 2.80 -5.03 3.51
CA ALA A 67 1.90 -4.12 4.21
C ALA A 67 1.14 -3.19 3.24
N LYS A 68 1.80 -2.72 2.18
CA LYS A 68 1.15 -1.87 1.15
C LYS A 68 0.17 -2.64 0.29
N ILE A 69 0.48 -3.88 -0.08
CA ILE A 69 -0.47 -4.74 -0.81
C ILE A 69 -1.68 -5.08 0.08
N GLU A 70 -1.48 -5.31 1.37
CA GLU A 70 -2.59 -5.50 2.33
C GLU A 70 -3.45 -4.23 2.49
N GLU A 71 -2.84 -3.03 2.50
CA GLU A 71 -3.56 -1.75 2.48
C GLU A 71 -4.43 -1.61 1.22
N ALA A 72 -3.90 -1.95 0.04
CA ALA A 72 -4.66 -1.93 -1.21
C ALA A 72 -5.81 -2.95 -1.21
N LEU A 73 -5.58 -4.17 -0.73
CA LEU A 73 -6.62 -5.19 -0.60
C LEU A 73 -7.76 -4.74 0.32
N ALA A 74 -7.44 -4.08 1.43
CA ALA A 74 -8.47 -3.54 2.33
C ALA A 74 -9.33 -2.45 1.66
N LEU A 75 -8.77 -1.66 0.74
CA LEU A 75 -9.53 -0.69 -0.06
C LEU A 75 -10.42 -1.39 -1.10
N TYR A 76 -9.92 -2.45 -1.73
CA TYR A 76 -10.71 -3.26 -2.65
C TYR A 76 -11.85 -4.00 -1.95
N GLU A 77 -11.63 -4.53 -0.74
CA GLU A 77 -12.69 -5.13 0.08
C GLU A 77 -13.80 -4.11 0.39
N GLN A 78 -13.43 -2.88 0.73
CA GLN A 78 -14.41 -1.80 0.94
C GLN A 78 -15.17 -1.44 -0.34
N ALA A 79 -14.51 -1.45 -1.50
CA ALA A 79 -15.16 -1.26 -2.79
C ALA A 79 -16.17 -2.40 -3.08
N ALA A 80 -15.78 -3.65 -2.80
CA ALA A 80 -16.65 -4.82 -2.94
C ALA A 80 -17.87 -4.75 -2.00
N GLN A 81 -17.68 -4.34 -0.74
CA GLN A 81 -18.77 -4.13 0.23
C GLN A 81 -19.78 -3.07 -0.23
N LYS A 82 -19.35 -2.11 -1.07
CA LYS A 82 -20.22 -1.10 -1.71
C LYS A 82 -20.77 -1.56 -3.07
N GLY A 83 -20.61 -2.84 -3.42
CA GLY A 83 -21.18 -3.44 -4.62
C GLY A 83 -20.35 -3.23 -5.89
N MET A 84 -19.03 -3.18 -5.79
CA MET A 84 -18.15 -3.34 -6.94
C MET A 84 -17.92 -4.83 -7.19
N ASP A 85 -18.25 -5.31 -8.39
CA ASP A 85 -18.23 -6.73 -8.73
C ASP A 85 -17.93 -7.01 -10.21
N ASP A 86 -17.46 -6.01 -10.95
CA ASP A 86 -17.12 -6.15 -12.36
C ASP A 86 -15.89 -7.06 -12.55
N VAL A 87 -15.72 -7.53 -13.78
CA VAL A 87 -14.71 -8.53 -14.14
C VAL A 87 -13.29 -7.97 -13.94
N ASP A 88 -13.05 -6.71 -14.30
CA ASP A 88 -11.76 -6.05 -14.17
C ASP A 88 -11.38 -5.88 -12.69
N PHE A 89 -12.36 -5.48 -11.86
CA PHE A 89 -12.19 -5.43 -10.41
C PHE A 89 -11.81 -6.80 -9.84
N LYS A 90 -12.54 -7.86 -10.20
CA LYS A 90 -12.27 -9.22 -9.70
C LYS A 90 -10.87 -9.69 -10.07
N HIS A 91 -10.45 -9.49 -11.32
CA HIS A 91 -9.08 -9.81 -11.74
C HIS A 91 -8.03 -9.02 -10.98
N THR A 92 -8.27 -7.74 -10.75
CA THR A 92 -7.35 -6.88 -9.99
C THR A 92 -7.24 -7.34 -8.54
N TYR A 93 -8.38 -7.62 -7.89
CA TYR A 93 -8.45 -8.15 -6.53
C TYR A 93 -7.73 -9.49 -6.39
N GLU A 94 -8.02 -10.44 -7.28
CA GLU A 94 -7.39 -11.76 -7.27
C GLU A 94 -5.87 -11.67 -7.49
N ARG A 95 -5.42 -10.82 -8.41
CA ARG A 95 -3.98 -10.54 -8.63
C ARG A 95 -3.31 -9.97 -7.38
N ALA A 96 -3.95 -9.01 -6.72
CA ALA A 96 -3.46 -8.42 -5.48
C ALA A 96 -3.36 -9.48 -4.36
N ALA A 97 -4.38 -10.35 -4.22
CA ALA A 97 -4.39 -11.42 -3.24
C ALA A 97 -3.29 -12.47 -3.48
N GLN A 98 -3.07 -12.86 -4.73
CA GLN A 98 -1.97 -13.75 -5.10
C GLN A 98 -0.60 -13.12 -4.82
N THR A 99 -0.47 -11.82 -5.06
CA THR A 99 0.75 -11.05 -4.73
C THR A 99 1.01 -11.07 -3.23
N ARG A 100 -0.02 -10.83 -2.41
CA ARG A 100 0.04 -10.92 -0.95
C ARG A 100 0.54 -12.28 -0.50
N ASP A 101 -0.04 -13.37 -1.01
CA ASP A 101 0.34 -14.74 -0.64
C ASP A 101 1.81 -15.04 -1.00
N LYS A 102 2.25 -14.60 -2.18
CA LYS A 102 3.65 -14.73 -2.62
C LYS A 102 4.59 -13.96 -1.70
N LEU A 103 4.25 -12.72 -1.34
CA LEU A 103 5.06 -11.88 -0.46
C LEU A 103 5.16 -12.45 0.95
N GLN A 104 4.07 -13.02 1.48
CA GLN A 104 4.09 -13.74 2.77
C GLN A 104 5.04 -14.95 2.73
N GLY A 105 4.98 -15.75 1.66
CA GLY A 105 5.89 -16.87 1.46
C GLY A 105 7.36 -16.41 1.36
N MET A 106 7.61 -15.35 0.59
CA MET A 106 8.95 -14.77 0.45
C MET A 106 9.48 -14.21 1.76
N LEU A 107 8.66 -13.49 2.53
CA LEU A 107 9.03 -12.95 3.83
C LEU A 107 9.44 -14.08 4.78
N LYS A 108 8.64 -15.15 4.85
CA LYS A 108 8.97 -16.31 5.68
C LYS A 108 10.34 -16.89 5.33
N MET A 109 10.60 -17.15 4.05
CA MET A 109 11.88 -17.71 3.60
C MET A 109 13.06 -16.76 3.91
N VAL A 110 12.90 -15.46 3.66
CA VAL A 110 13.96 -14.48 3.92
C VAL A 110 14.26 -14.38 5.42
N ARG A 111 13.23 -14.35 6.28
CA ARG A 111 13.43 -14.34 7.74
C ARG A 111 14.11 -15.60 8.25
N GLU A 112 13.83 -16.77 7.67
CA GLU A 112 14.53 -18.01 8.00
C GLU A 112 16.01 -17.95 7.61
N MET A 113 16.35 -17.33 6.48
CA MET A 113 17.75 -17.12 6.05
C MET A 113 18.48 -16.05 6.87
N GLU A 114 17.78 -15.01 7.33
CA GLU A 114 18.31 -13.94 8.19
C GLU A 114 18.60 -14.41 9.62
N GLN A 115 18.09 -15.57 10.05
CA GLN A 115 18.34 -16.16 11.36
C GLN A 115 19.36 -17.31 11.27
N PRO A 116 20.67 -17.04 11.21
CA PRO A 116 21.70 -18.07 11.09
C PRO A 116 21.87 -18.94 12.36
N GLU A 117 21.18 -18.64 13.46
CA GLU A 117 21.30 -19.41 14.70
C GLU A 117 20.33 -20.60 14.76
N TYR A 118 20.65 -21.67 14.03
CA TYR A 118 20.70 -22.97 14.72
C TYR A 118 22.16 -23.19 15.07
N LYS A 119 22.55 -22.74 16.27
CA LYS A 119 23.77 -23.16 16.95
C LYS A 119 23.76 -24.69 17.03
N MET A 120 24.30 -25.38 16.03
CA MET A 120 24.93 -26.68 16.30
C MET A 120 26.20 -26.34 17.06
N GLU A 121 26.10 -26.32 18.39
CA GLU A 121 27.25 -26.61 19.22
C GLU A 121 27.75 -27.98 18.75
N LEU A 122 28.80 -27.98 17.93
CA LEU A 122 29.54 -29.19 17.60
C LEU A 122 29.94 -29.82 18.93
N PRO A 123 29.57 -31.09 19.20
CA PRO A 123 30.14 -31.77 20.36
C PRO A 123 31.66 -31.73 20.16
N ARG A 124 32.37 -31.06 21.08
CA ARG A 124 33.81 -31.25 21.16
C ARG A 124 33.99 -32.69 21.59
N ASP A 125 34.47 -33.52 20.68
CA ASP A 125 34.85 -34.90 20.99
C ASP A 125 35.81 -34.90 22.21
N PRO A 126 35.67 -35.89 23.11
CA PRO A 126 36.38 -35.95 24.39
C PRO A 126 37.89 -36.12 24.28
#